data_AF-A0A1D1XDL5-F1
#
_entry.id   AF-A0A1D1XDL5-F1
#
_cell.length_a   1.000
_cell.length_b   1.000
_cell.length_c   1.000
_cell.angle_alpha   90.00
_cell.angle_beta   90.00
_cell.angle_gamma   90.00
#
_symmetry.space_group_name_H-M   'P 1'
#
loop_
_entity.id
_entity.type
_entity.pdbx_description
1 polymer ?
#
loop_
_entity_poly.entity_id
_entity_poly.type
_entity_poly.pdbx_seq_one_letter_code
_entity_poly.pdbx_strand_id
1 'polypeptide(L)'
;PVLCQFVRTKYEPNEYPSSLQRLFEWTPDECIPEFYIDPSIFTSIHSDMPDLQLPMWAPSAEEFIRIHSEALESDYVSSNLNLWIDLTFGCKLSGEGAIEAK
;
A
#
# COMPACT_ATOMS: atom_id res chain seq x y z
N PRO A 1 -17.22 22.20 9.65
CA PRO A 1 -15.84 21.87 9.21
C PRO A 1 -15.86 21.26 7.80
N VAL A 2 -15.04 21.76 6.87
CA VAL A 2 -15.05 21.37 5.44
C VAL A 2 -14.90 19.86 5.25
N LEU A 3 -14.07 19.20 6.07
CA LEU A 3 -13.86 17.74 6.01
C LEU A 3 -15.14 16.93 6.28
N CYS A 4 -16.02 17.39 7.19
CA CYS A 4 -17.28 16.70 7.48
C CYS A 4 -18.30 16.76 6.34
N GLN A 5 -18.07 17.58 5.30
CA GLN A 5 -18.94 17.62 4.11
C GLN A 5 -18.64 16.48 3.14
N PHE A 6 -17.40 15.99 3.13
CA PHE A 6 -16.93 14.97 2.18
C PHE A 6 -16.63 13.63 2.88
N VAL A 7 -16.34 13.66 4.17
CA VAL A 7 -16.15 12.47 4.99
C VAL A 7 -17.51 12.01 5.51
N ARG A 8 -17.94 10.82 5.07
CA ARG A 8 -19.15 10.15 5.54
C ARG A 8 -19.17 10.09 7.07
N THR A 9 -20.32 10.42 7.65
CA THR A 9 -20.49 10.46 9.12
C THR A 9 -20.70 9.08 9.74
N LYS A 10 -21.17 8.11 8.93
CA LYS A 10 -21.34 6.72 9.34
C LYS A 10 -20.33 5.85 8.61
N TYR A 11 -19.64 5.02 9.38
CA TYR A 11 -18.78 3.96 8.90
C TYR A 11 -19.65 2.87 8.23
N GLU A 12 -19.25 2.43 7.04
CA GLU A 12 -19.86 1.32 6.31
C GLU A 12 -18.75 0.35 5.87
N PRO A 13 -18.62 -0.82 6.53
CA PRO A 13 -17.55 -1.79 6.27
C PRO A 13 -17.47 -2.25 4.82
N ASN A 14 -18.62 -2.46 4.18
CA ASN A 14 -18.72 -3.05 2.84
C ASN A 14 -18.18 -2.16 1.71
N GLU A 15 -17.94 -0.87 2.00
CA GLU A 15 -17.33 0.06 1.04
C GLU A 15 -15.80 0.01 1.06
N TYR A 16 -15.18 -0.68 2.02
CA TYR A 16 -13.73 -0.86 2.07
C TYR A 16 -13.30 -2.14 1.32
N PRO A 17 -12.10 -2.16 0.73
CA PRO A 17 -11.57 -3.36 0.10
C PRO A 17 -11.48 -4.51 1.09
N SER A 18 -12.09 -5.65 0.76
CA SER A 18 -12.05 -6.87 1.59
C SER A 18 -10.82 -7.75 1.31
N SER A 19 -10.02 -7.41 0.28
CA SER A 19 -8.84 -8.16 -0.11
C SER A 19 -7.72 -7.23 -0.57
N LEU A 20 -6.47 -7.68 -0.41
CA LEU A 20 -5.30 -6.96 -0.90
C LEU A 20 -5.33 -6.74 -2.42
N GLN A 21 -5.88 -7.69 -3.18
CA GLN A 21 -6.05 -7.53 -4.63
C GLN A 21 -6.96 -6.33 -4.94
N ARG A 22 -8.10 -6.23 -4.26
CA ARG A 22 -9.03 -5.12 -4.47
C ARG A 22 -8.45 -3.79 -3.97
N LEU A 23 -7.65 -3.82 -2.90
CA LEU A 23 -6.93 -2.66 -2.41
C LEU A 23 -5.94 -2.14 -3.46
N PHE A 24 -5.16 -3.04 -4.07
CA PHE A 24 -4.22 -2.69 -5.13
C PHE A 24 -4.91 -2.11 -6.38
N GLU A 25 -6.07 -2.65 -6.76
CA GLU A 25 -6.87 -2.10 -7.86
C GLU A 25 -7.39 -0.67 -7.58
N TRP A 26 -7.57 -0.31 -6.31
CA TRP A 26 -8.03 1.02 -5.89
C TRP A 26 -6.90 2.03 -5.77
N THR A 27 -5.75 1.61 -5.21
CA THR A 27 -4.59 2.47 -4.98
C THR A 27 -3.33 1.72 -5.41
N PRO A 28 -3.05 1.66 -6.72
CA PRO A 28 -1.93 0.87 -7.25
C PRO A 28 -0.57 1.53 -7.03
N ASP A 29 -0.56 2.84 -6.79
CA ASP A 29 0.65 3.66 -6.98
C ASP A 29 1.59 3.63 -5.77
N GLU A 30 1.09 3.39 -4.56
CA GLU A 30 1.91 3.45 -3.34
C GLU A 30 1.51 2.43 -2.27
N CYS A 31 2.53 1.89 -1.62
CA CYS A 31 2.42 0.93 -0.53
C CYS A 31 2.87 1.61 0.77
N ILE A 32 2.15 1.39 1.87
CA ILE A 32 2.50 1.96 3.18
C ILE A 32 3.64 1.14 3.83
N PRO A 33 4.50 1.74 4.67
CA PRO A 33 5.62 1.04 5.31
C PRO A 33 5.21 -0.21 6.10
N GLU A 34 4.01 -0.20 6.69
CA GLU A 34 3.50 -1.29 7.52
C GLU A 34 3.40 -2.61 6.74
N PHE A 35 3.24 -2.58 5.41
CA PHE A 35 3.20 -3.79 4.57
C PHE A 35 4.53 -4.57 4.56
N TYR A 36 5.61 -3.97 5.08
CA TYR A 36 6.93 -4.57 5.18
C TYR A 36 7.32 -4.90 6.63
N ILE A 37 6.51 -4.54 7.63
CA ILE A 37 6.94 -4.52 9.04
C ILE A 37 5.90 -5.07 10.01
N ASP A 38 4.61 -4.76 9.84
CA ASP A 38 3.58 -5.01 10.87
C ASP A 38 2.42 -5.91 10.36
N PRO A 39 2.33 -7.18 10.79
CA PRO A 39 1.27 -8.10 10.35
C PRO A 39 -0.09 -7.76 10.95
N SER A 40 -0.15 -6.91 11.98
CA SER A 40 -1.41 -6.57 12.63
C SER A 40 -2.37 -5.80 11.72
N ILE A 41 -1.84 -5.12 10.69
CA ILE A 41 -2.64 -4.33 9.74
C ILE A 41 -3.59 -5.16 8.89
N PHE A 42 -3.36 -6.47 8.77
CA PHE A 42 -4.22 -7.37 8.02
C PHE A 42 -5.41 -7.87 8.86
N THR A 43 -5.40 -7.63 10.17
CA THR A 43 -6.46 -8.03 11.09
C THR A 43 -7.38 -6.85 11.38
N SER A 44 -8.69 -7.08 11.30
CA SER A 44 -9.67 -6.04 11.58
C SER A 44 -9.76 -5.74 13.08
N ILE A 45 -9.73 -4.45 13.43
CA ILE A 45 -10.05 -3.97 14.79
C ILE A 45 -11.56 -3.89 15.06
N HIS A 46 -12.37 -4.00 14.00
CA HIS A 46 -13.81 -3.85 14.02
C HIS A 46 -14.49 -5.22 13.92
N SER A 47 -15.41 -5.53 14.82
CA SER A 47 -16.09 -6.83 14.84
C SER A 47 -17.05 -7.04 13.67
N ASP A 48 -17.48 -5.98 13.01
CA ASP A 48 -18.37 -5.96 11.84
C ASP A 48 -17.62 -5.90 10.50
N MET A 49 -16.28 -5.93 10.51
CA MET A 49 -15.44 -5.96 9.32
C MET A 49 -14.56 -7.21 9.34
N PRO A 50 -14.54 -7.99 8.24
CA PRO A 50 -13.64 -9.14 8.14
C PRO A 50 -12.18 -8.70 8.00
N ASP A 51 -11.26 -9.58 8.37
CA ASP A 51 -9.82 -9.41 8.12
C ASP A 51 -9.54 -9.26 6.62
N LEU A 52 -8.45 -8.56 6.31
CA LEU A 52 -8.05 -8.29 4.94
C LEU A 52 -7.54 -9.58 4.29
N GLN A 53 -8.21 -10.02 3.23
CA GLN A 53 -7.84 -11.27 2.55
C GLN A 53 -6.48 -11.13 1.85
N LEU A 54 -5.57 -12.06 2.17
CA LEU A 54 -4.23 -12.13 1.60
C LEU A 54 -4.22 -12.84 0.23
N PRO A 55 -3.21 -12.59 -0.62
CA PRO A 55 -3.00 -13.32 -1.86
C PRO A 55 -2.77 -14.82 -1.63
N MET A 56 -3.10 -15.65 -2.63
CA MET A 56 -2.97 -17.12 -2.53
C MET A 56 -1.53 -17.62 -2.26
N TRP A 57 -0.51 -16.81 -2.60
CA TRP A 57 0.89 -17.14 -2.36
C TRP A 57 1.36 -16.83 -0.93
N ALA A 58 0.57 -16.09 -0.15
CA ALA A 58 0.85 -15.74 1.24
C ALA A 58 -0.14 -16.45 2.19
N PRO A 59 0.22 -17.59 2.80
CA PRO A 59 -0.65 -18.32 3.71
C PRO A 59 -0.93 -17.58 5.04
N SER A 60 -0.08 -16.63 5.44
CA SER A 60 -0.27 -15.80 6.64
C SER A 60 0.26 -14.38 6.44
N ALA A 61 -0.13 -13.48 7.33
CA ALA A 61 0.31 -12.08 7.33
C ALA A 61 1.82 -11.95 7.54
N GLU A 62 2.39 -12.79 8.41
CA GLU A 62 3.83 -12.84 8.66
C GLU A 62 4.59 -13.27 7.42
N GLU A 63 4.07 -14.26 6.68
CA GLU A 63 4.69 -14.73 5.45
C GLU A 63 4.58 -13.67 4.33
N PHE A 64 3.45 -12.97 4.25
CA PHE A 64 3.29 -11.83 3.34
C PHE A 64 4.37 -10.77 3.60
N ILE A 65 4.56 -10.38 4.85
CA ILE A 65 5.56 -9.39 5.28
C ILE A 65 6.97 -9.87 5.01
N ARG A 66 7.28 -11.13 5.34
CA ARG A 66 8.60 -11.70 5.08
C ARG A 66 8.95 -11.60 3.60
N ILE A 67 8.03 -12.00 2.72
CA ILE A 67 8.22 -11.94 1.26
C ILE A 67 8.37 -10.49 0.78
N HIS A 68 7.55 -9.56 1.29
CA HIS A 68 7.62 -8.14 0.94
C HIS A 68 8.94 -7.51 1.39
N SER A 69 9.39 -7.79 2.62
CA SER A 69 10.66 -7.32 3.15
C SER A 69 11.84 -7.88 2.36
N GLU A 70 11.84 -9.17 2.02
CA GLU A 70 12.87 -9.77 1.16
C GLU A 70 12.91 -9.15 -0.24
N ALA A 71 11.75 -8.83 -0.81
CA ALA A 71 11.68 -8.14 -2.09
C ALA A 71 12.27 -6.73 -2.01
N LEU A 72 11.94 -5.97 -0.95
CA LEU A 72 12.46 -4.61 -0.72
C LEU A 72 13.99 -4.59 -0.55
N GLU A 73 14.53 -5.57 0.18
CA GLU A 73 15.98 -5.73 0.42
C GLU A 73 16.73 -6.45 -0.70
N SER A 74 16.04 -6.80 -1.80
CA SER A 74 16.66 -7.49 -2.93
C SER A 74 17.66 -6.61 -3.69
N ASP A 75 18.64 -7.22 -4.34
CA ASP A 75 19.60 -6.52 -5.21
C ASP A 75 18.89 -5.73 -6.32
N TYR A 76 17.78 -6.25 -6.84
CA TYR A 76 16.98 -5.59 -7.87
C TYR A 76 16.39 -4.28 -7.35
N VAL A 77 15.70 -4.32 -6.21
CA VAL A 77 15.13 -3.09 -5.63
C VAL A 77 16.24 -2.16 -5.20
N SER A 78 17.28 -2.64 -4.53
CA SER A 78 18.44 -1.83 -4.10
C SER A 78 19.09 -1.07 -5.25
N SER A 79 19.22 -1.70 -6.43
CA SER A 79 19.83 -1.07 -7.62
C SER A 79 18.92 -0.09 -8.35
N ASN A 80 17.60 -0.10 -8.08
CA ASN A 80 16.60 0.71 -8.78
C ASN A 80 15.84 1.67 -7.86
N LEU A 81 15.97 1.55 -6.53
CA LEU A 81 15.20 2.32 -5.55
C LEU A 81 15.44 3.83 -5.69
N ASN A 82 16.65 4.23 -6.08
CA ASN A 82 16.97 5.63 -6.34
C ASN A 82 16.10 6.23 -7.45
N LEU A 83 15.66 5.44 -8.45
CA LEU A 83 14.77 5.92 -9.51
C LEU A 83 13.38 6.27 -8.96
N TRP A 84 12.86 5.44 -8.03
CA TRP A 84 11.62 5.72 -7.34
C TRP A 84 11.74 6.94 -6.41
N ILE A 85 12.87 7.09 -5.70
CA ILE A 85 13.17 8.28 -4.89
C ILE A 85 13.20 9.53 -5.76
N ASP A 86 13.80 9.48 -6.95
CA ASP A 86 13.84 10.61 -7.87
C ASP A 86 12.44 11.07 -8.30
N LEU A 87 11.51 10.14 -8.49
CA LEU A 87 10.11 10.40 -8.83
C LEU A 87 9.31 10.97 -7.64
N THR A 88 9.55 10.46 -6.44
CA THR A 88 8.72 10.75 -5.26
C THR A 88 9.21 11.98 -4.48
N PHE A 89 10.53 12.18 -4.42
CA PHE A 89 11.16 13.22 -3.60
C PHE A 89 12.27 14.00 -4.34
N GLY A 90 12.73 13.51 -5.49
CA GLY A 90 13.91 14.04 -6.18
C GLY A 90 13.59 14.91 -7.40
N CYS A 91 14.53 14.89 -8.36
CA CYS A 91 14.52 15.81 -9.50
C CYS A 91 13.42 15.52 -10.54
N LYS A 92 12.79 14.34 -10.48
CA LYS A 92 11.70 13.93 -11.37
C LYS A 92 10.31 14.09 -10.75
N LEU A 93 10.23 14.70 -9.56
CA LEU A 93 8.95 15.00 -8.91
C LEU A 93 8.13 16.07 -9.66
N SER A 94 8.79 17.05 -10.28
CA SER A 94 8.10 18.15 -10.97
C SER A 94 8.92 18.76 -12.10
N GLY A 95 8.29 19.60 -12.92
CA GLY A 95 8.94 20.27 -14.05
C GLY A 95 9.20 19.32 -15.24
N GLU A 96 10.19 19.66 -16.06
CA GLU A 96 10.51 18.91 -17.29
C GLU A 96 10.91 17.46 -16.98
N GLY A 97 11.67 17.22 -15.90
CA GLY A 97 12.07 15.87 -15.49
C GLY A 97 10.91 14.94 -15.14
N ALA A 98 9.77 15.49 -14.69
CA ALA A 98 8.55 14.71 -14.46
C ALA A 98 7.80 14.37 -15.76
N ILE A 99 7.89 15.24 -16.77
CA ILE A 99 7.27 15.03 -18.08
C ILE A 99 8.00 13.92 -18.84
N GLU A 100 9.33 13.90 -18.77
CA GLU A 100 10.16 12.89 -19.44
C GLU A 100 10.06 11.50 -18.80
N ALA A 101 9.72 11.44 -17.51
CA ALA A 101 9.66 10.19 -16.75
C ALA A 101 8.27 9.51 -16.79
N LYS A 102 7.30 10.12 -17.48
CA LYS A 102 5.91 9.66 -17.58
C LYS A 102 5.71 8.77 -18.80
#